data_AF-A0A962BQ48-F1
#
_entry.id   AF-A0A962BQ48-F1
#
_cell.length_a   1.000
_cell.length_b   1.000
_cell.length_c   1.000
_cell.angle_alpha   90.00
_cell.angle_beta   90.00
_cell.angle_gamma   90.00
#
_symmetry.space_group_name_H-M   'P 1'
#
loop_
_entity.id
_entity.type
_entity.pdbx_description
1 polymer ?
#
loop_
_entity_poly.entity_id
_entity_poly.type
_entity_poly.pdbx_seq_one_letter_code
_entity_poly.pdbx_strand_id
1 'polypeptide(L)'
;MNAPTKTNVSKHGATSLSRRNFLKGSATLGGGLVIGFLVPGANRFAAAADVMAGGEFTPNAFLRIGADNTIRVVLAHSEMGQGVWTTLPMLIAEELDADWTRIAVEHAPADQRYAHTGFGTMATGGSTSTASEFQRYRQAGAAARAMLQQAAAARFGVAAKTISMANGVASAGDLQASYGELAEAAG
;
A
#
# COMPACT_ATOMS: atom_id res chain seq x y z
N MET A 1 -31.73 59.47 36.16
CA MET A 1 -32.59 58.75 35.19
C MET A 1 -31.74 57.71 34.47
N ASN A 2 -32.31 56.51 34.30
CA ASN A 2 -31.82 55.31 33.58
C ASN A 2 -30.90 54.32 34.34
N ALA A 3 -31.53 53.27 34.92
CA ALA A 3 -31.06 51.88 34.78
C ALA A 3 -31.35 51.40 33.33
N PRO A 4 -30.92 50.23 32.78
CA PRO A 4 -30.43 48.97 33.39
C PRO A 4 -29.13 48.43 32.70
N THR A 5 -28.51 47.28 32.99
CA THR A 5 -28.92 45.92 32.58
C THR A 5 -27.79 44.95 32.96
N LYS A 6 -28.11 43.83 33.64
CA LYS A 6 -27.19 42.70 33.85
C LYS A 6 -27.17 41.82 32.60
N THR A 7 -26.03 41.68 31.93
CA THR A 7 -25.85 40.74 30.83
C THR A 7 -25.35 39.40 31.36
N ASN A 8 -26.24 38.41 31.38
CA ASN A 8 -25.91 37.00 31.55
C ASN A 8 -25.18 36.51 30.29
N VAL A 9 -23.93 36.07 30.42
CA VAL A 9 -23.23 35.34 29.35
C VAL A 9 -23.49 33.85 29.54
N SER A 10 -24.29 33.29 28.64
CA SER A 10 -24.57 31.86 28.52
C SER A 10 -23.30 31.08 28.16
N LYS A 11 -22.89 30.14 29.02
CA LYS A 11 -21.86 29.16 28.69
C LYS A 11 -22.41 28.21 27.62
N HIS A 12 -21.92 28.32 26.39
CA HIS A 12 -22.16 27.32 25.36
C HIS A 12 -21.41 26.03 25.74
N GLY A 13 -22.16 24.93 25.89
CA GLY A 13 -21.63 23.63 26.24
C GLY A 13 -20.74 23.07 25.13
N ALA A 14 -19.44 22.96 25.41
CA ALA A 14 -18.56 22.08 24.65
C ALA A 14 -18.79 20.64 25.13
N THR A 15 -19.51 19.85 24.34
CA THR A 15 -19.67 18.41 24.57
C THR A 15 -18.29 17.75 24.46
N SER A 16 -17.67 17.47 25.60
CA SER A 16 -16.40 16.75 25.67
C SER A 16 -16.56 15.35 25.06
N LEU A 17 -16.04 15.16 23.84
CA LEU A 17 -15.87 13.83 23.25
C LEU A 17 -14.82 13.07 24.05
N SER A 18 -15.28 12.17 24.93
CA SER A 18 -14.39 11.29 25.67
C SER A 18 -13.81 10.21 24.74
N ARG A 19 -12.50 9.95 24.85
CA ARG A 19 -11.77 8.90 24.11
C ARG A 19 -12.48 7.54 24.14
N ARG A 20 -13.18 7.24 25.23
CA ARG A 20 -13.94 6.00 25.43
C ARG A 20 -15.23 5.95 24.58
N ASN A 21 -15.88 7.08 24.35
CA ASN A 21 -17.09 7.14 23.51
C ASN A 21 -16.73 7.10 22.03
N PHE A 22 -15.57 7.68 21.66
CA PHE A 22 -15.01 7.54 20.31
C PHE A 22 -14.70 6.08 19.97
N LEU A 23 -13.98 5.36 20.85
CA LEU A 23 -13.66 3.94 20.64
C LEU A 23 -14.89 3.03 20.59
N LYS A 24 -15.95 3.37 21.34
CA LYS A 24 -17.22 2.63 21.28
C LYS A 24 -17.98 2.90 19.98
N GLY A 25 -17.97 4.14 19.49
CA GLY A 25 -18.60 4.51 18.22
C GLY A 25 -17.89 3.91 17.00
N SER A 26 -16.55 3.84 17.03
CA SER A 26 -15.76 3.23 15.95
C SER A 26 -15.88 1.70 15.89
N ALA A 27 -16.24 1.04 16.99
CA ALA A 27 -16.40 -0.42 17.01
C ALA A 27 -17.78 -0.89 16.51
N THR A 28 -18.78 0.00 16.45
CA THR A 28 -20.16 -0.37 16.06
C THR A 28 -20.41 -0.22 14.55
N LEU A 29 -19.60 0.58 13.86
CA LEU A 29 -19.56 0.64 12.40
C LEU A 29 -18.30 -0.13 11.98
N GLY A 30 -18.44 -1.31 11.37
CA GLY A 30 -17.34 -2.24 11.07
C GLY A 30 -16.25 -1.77 10.08
N GLY A 31 -15.89 -0.48 10.07
CA GLY A 31 -14.73 0.06 9.38
C GLY A 31 -13.60 0.31 10.38
N GLY A 32 -12.47 -0.36 10.19
CA GLY A 32 -11.29 -0.26 11.06
C GLY A 32 -10.80 1.17 11.29
N LEU A 33 -10.11 1.37 12.41
CA LEU A 33 -9.51 2.64 12.81
C LEU A 33 -8.29 2.97 11.92
N VAL A 34 -8.44 3.94 11.00
CA VAL A 34 -7.31 4.52 10.26
C VAL A 34 -6.72 5.67 11.08
N ILE A 35 -5.58 5.44 11.75
CA ILE A 35 -4.81 6.52 12.39
C ILE A 35 -3.94 7.19 11.33
N GLY A 36 -4.39 8.33 10.80
CA GLY A 36 -3.56 9.22 9.98
C GLY A 36 -2.77 10.19 10.86
N PHE A 37 -1.44 10.12 10.86
CA PHE A 37 -0.60 11.22 11.37
C PHE A 37 -0.44 12.27 10.27
N LEU A 38 -0.96 13.48 10.53
CA LEU A 38 -0.80 14.62 9.65
C LEU A 38 0.56 15.29 9.92
N VAL A 39 1.53 15.12 9.01
CA VAL A 39 2.72 15.98 8.95
C VAL A 39 2.39 17.16 8.03
N PRO A 40 2.39 18.42 8.53
CA PRO A 40 2.14 19.58 7.68
C PRO A 40 3.21 19.66 6.58
N GLY A 41 2.79 19.56 5.32
CA GLY A 41 3.67 19.57 4.13
C GLY A 41 3.61 18.31 3.26
N ALA A 42 2.84 17.29 3.63
CA ALA A 42 2.71 16.05 2.87
C ALA A 42 1.42 16.01 2.04
N ASN A 43 1.51 16.33 0.75
CA ASN A 43 0.51 15.99 -0.29
C ASN A 43 0.42 14.46 -0.55
N ARG A 44 0.52 13.63 0.50
CA ARG A 44 0.64 12.17 0.36
C ARG A 44 -0.70 11.42 0.40
N PHE A 45 -1.77 12.09 0.84
CA PHE A 45 -3.11 11.49 0.84
C PHE A 45 -3.80 11.54 -0.52
N ALA A 46 -3.55 12.57 -1.34
CA ALA A 46 -4.07 12.63 -2.71
C ALA A 46 -3.46 11.54 -3.61
N ALA A 47 -2.18 11.23 -3.39
CA ALA A 47 -1.48 10.18 -4.12
C ALA A 47 -1.91 8.74 -3.73
N ALA A 48 -2.64 8.54 -2.64
CA ALA A 48 -3.21 7.23 -2.31
C ALA A 48 -4.57 7.02 -3.00
N ALA A 49 -5.31 8.09 -3.30
CA ALA A 49 -6.62 8.02 -3.94
C ALA A 49 -6.53 7.87 -5.48
N ASP A 50 -5.54 8.48 -6.13
CA ASP A 50 -5.33 8.37 -7.59
C ASP A 50 -4.88 6.96 -8.05
N VAL A 51 -4.52 6.12 -7.09
CA VAL A 51 -3.93 4.79 -7.26
C VAL A 51 -5.03 3.71 -7.38
N MET A 52 -6.26 4.03 -6.95
CA MET A 52 -7.42 3.12 -7.03
C MET A 52 -8.22 3.22 -8.34
N ALA A 53 -7.89 4.16 -9.23
CA ALA A 53 -8.63 4.39 -10.45
C ALA A 53 -8.23 3.37 -11.54
N GLY A 54 -8.85 2.18 -11.54
CA GLY A 54 -8.72 1.24 -12.68
C GLY A 54 -8.88 -0.26 -12.40
N GLY A 55 -9.20 -0.67 -11.16
CA GLY A 55 -9.25 -2.11 -10.83
C GLY A 55 -7.88 -2.77 -10.76
N GLU A 56 -6.81 -1.98 -10.67
CA GLU A 56 -5.43 -2.43 -10.49
C GLU A 56 -4.98 -2.13 -9.06
N PHE A 57 -4.49 -3.15 -8.36
CA PHE A 57 -3.96 -3.01 -7.01
C PHE A 57 -2.55 -2.46 -7.03
N THR A 58 -2.34 -1.30 -6.41
CA THR A 58 -1.09 -0.54 -6.52
C THR A 58 -0.61 -0.06 -5.13
N PRO A 59 -0.13 -0.98 -4.28
CA PRO A 59 0.19 -0.70 -2.88
C PRO A 59 1.36 0.27 -2.68
N ASN A 60 2.18 0.45 -3.71
CA ASN A 60 3.31 1.37 -3.73
C ASN A 60 3.71 1.71 -5.18
N ALA A 61 4.75 2.50 -5.36
CA ALA A 61 5.19 2.96 -6.68
C ALA A 61 5.80 1.85 -7.57
N PHE A 62 6.28 0.75 -6.99
CA PHE A 62 7.12 -0.27 -7.66
C PHE A 62 6.36 -1.52 -8.08
N LEU A 63 5.10 -1.65 -7.69
CA LEU A 63 4.32 -2.85 -7.87
C LEU A 63 2.87 -2.53 -8.17
N ARG A 64 2.33 -3.19 -9.20
CA ARG A 64 0.93 -3.17 -9.59
C ARG A 64 0.45 -4.59 -9.85
N ILE A 65 -0.79 -4.91 -9.50
CA ILE A 65 -1.42 -6.20 -9.76
C ILE A 65 -2.75 -5.96 -10.44
N GLY A 66 -2.86 -6.39 -11.70
CA GLY A 66 -4.10 -6.30 -12.47
C GLY A 66 -5.11 -7.38 -12.07
N ALA A 67 -6.39 -7.12 -12.34
CA ALA A 67 -7.46 -8.12 -12.19
C ALA A 67 -7.25 -9.37 -13.09
N ASP A 68 -6.43 -9.25 -14.14
CA ASP A 68 -5.95 -10.35 -15.00
C ASP A 68 -4.84 -11.20 -14.37
N ASN A 69 -4.48 -10.91 -13.11
CA ASN A 69 -3.43 -11.54 -12.34
C ASN A 69 -2.01 -11.27 -12.90
N THR A 70 -1.83 -10.27 -13.77
CA THR A 70 -0.50 -9.79 -14.15
C THR A 70 0.09 -8.92 -13.05
N ILE A 71 1.34 -9.21 -12.68
CA ILE A 71 2.08 -8.51 -11.64
C ILE A 71 3.13 -7.64 -12.33
N ARG A 72 2.92 -6.33 -12.33
CA ARG A 72 3.82 -5.36 -12.97
C ARG A 72 4.80 -4.81 -11.95
N VAL A 73 6.09 -5.07 -12.17
CA VAL A 73 7.19 -4.48 -11.40
C VAL A 73 7.72 -3.26 -12.14
N VAL A 74 7.71 -2.12 -11.47
CA VAL A 74 8.13 -0.83 -12.03
C VAL A 74 9.52 -0.48 -11.51
N LEU A 75 10.47 -0.20 -12.41
CA LEU A 75 11.84 0.15 -12.05
C LEU A 75 12.42 1.24 -12.96
N ALA A 76 13.36 2.04 -12.44
CA ALA A 76 13.98 3.15 -13.18
C ALA A 76 15.37 2.86 -13.74
N HIS A 77 15.90 1.66 -13.51
CA HIS A 77 17.27 1.31 -13.88
C HIS A 77 17.33 0.92 -15.35
N SER A 78 18.24 1.53 -16.11
CA SER A 78 18.54 1.12 -17.48
C SER A 78 19.16 -0.29 -17.52
N GLU A 79 18.67 -1.14 -18.43
CA GLU A 79 19.26 -2.45 -18.74
C GLU A 79 20.24 -2.33 -19.91
N MET A 80 21.45 -2.83 -19.71
CA MET A 80 22.55 -2.75 -20.67
C MET A 80 23.32 -4.09 -20.77
N GLY A 81 22.78 -5.17 -20.18
CA GLY A 81 23.36 -6.51 -20.15
C GLY A 81 23.72 -7.03 -18.75
N GLN A 82 23.50 -6.24 -17.70
CA GLN A 82 23.79 -6.61 -16.31
C GLN A 82 22.67 -7.39 -15.61
N GLY A 83 21.46 -7.41 -16.17
CA GLY A 83 20.33 -8.17 -15.63
C GLY A 83 19.59 -7.49 -14.47
N VAL A 84 19.59 -6.15 -14.41
CA VAL A 84 18.84 -5.41 -13.38
C VAL A 84 17.32 -5.55 -13.57
N TRP A 85 16.87 -5.73 -14.82
CA TRP A 85 15.46 -6.01 -15.13
C TRP A 85 15.01 -7.43 -14.77
N THR A 86 15.94 -8.31 -14.40
CA THR A 86 15.61 -9.63 -13.87
C THR A 86 15.73 -9.64 -12.35
N THR A 87 16.86 -9.13 -11.84
CA THR A 87 17.19 -9.23 -10.42
C THR A 87 16.26 -8.42 -9.51
N LEU A 88 15.87 -7.20 -9.89
CA LEU A 88 14.96 -6.40 -9.06
C LEU A 88 13.53 -6.98 -9.03
N PRO A 89 12.93 -7.41 -10.17
CA PRO A 89 11.64 -8.08 -10.14
C PRO A 89 11.64 -9.40 -9.36
N MET A 90 12.73 -10.18 -9.38
CA MET A 90 12.84 -11.40 -8.56
C MET A 90 12.69 -11.10 -7.06
N LEU A 91 13.23 -9.98 -6.58
CA LEU A 91 13.06 -9.60 -5.17
C LEU A 91 11.59 -9.38 -4.79
N ILE A 92 10.79 -8.79 -5.70
CA ILE A 92 9.36 -8.59 -5.46
C ILE A 92 8.60 -9.91 -5.61
N ALA A 93 8.92 -10.71 -6.64
CA ALA A 93 8.28 -12.01 -6.87
C ALA A 93 8.41 -12.92 -5.63
N GLU A 94 9.60 -12.94 -5.03
CA GLU A 94 9.90 -13.83 -3.91
C GLU A 94 9.22 -13.37 -2.62
N GLU A 95 9.16 -12.05 -2.38
CA GLU A 95 8.42 -11.51 -1.23
C GLU A 95 6.91 -11.58 -1.41
N LEU A 96 6.42 -11.59 -2.64
CA LEU A 96 5.01 -11.84 -2.95
C LEU A 96 4.64 -13.33 -2.90
N ASP A 97 5.61 -14.23 -2.99
CA ASP A 97 5.37 -15.66 -3.29
C ASP A 97 4.52 -15.81 -4.57
N ALA A 98 4.99 -15.15 -5.64
CA ALA A 98 4.32 -15.06 -6.93
C ALA A 98 4.92 -16.03 -7.96
N ASP A 99 4.08 -16.49 -8.88
CA ASP A 99 4.56 -17.22 -10.06
C ASP A 99 5.35 -16.25 -10.97
N TRP A 100 6.62 -16.58 -11.23
CA TRP A 100 7.50 -15.80 -12.09
C TRP A 100 6.91 -15.53 -13.48
N THR A 101 6.11 -16.47 -14.02
CA THR A 101 5.48 -16.32 -15.35
C THR A 101 4.42 -15.22 -15.41
N ARG A 102 4.00 -14.70 -14.25
CA ARG A 102 3.05 -13.59 -14.11
C ARG A 102 3.72 -12.23 -13.95
N ILE A 103 5.04 -12.20 -13.78
CA ILE A 103 5.81 -10.98 -13.60
C ILE A 103 6.04 -10.30 -14.96
N ALA A 104 5.56 -9.07 -15.09
CA ALA A 104 5.89 -8.17 -16.18
C ALA A 104 6.73 -7.02 -15.64
N VAL A 105 7.66 -6.51 -16.45
CA VAL A 105 8.54 -5.40 -16.05
C VAL A 105 8.18 -4.16 -16.84
N GLU A 106 8.07 -3.03 -16.13
CA GLU A 106 7.79 -1.73 -16.71
C GLU A 106 8.87 -0.72 -16.33
N HIS A 107 9.31 0.06 -17.30
CA HIS A 107 10.20 1.16 -17.00
C HIS A 107 9.41 2.31 -16.37
N ALA A 108 9.93 2.83 -15.26
CA ALA A 108 9.34 3.93 -14.55
C ALA A 108 9.29 5.21 -15.40
N PRO A 109 8.24 6.05 -15.27
CA PRO A 109 8.28 7.41 -15.77
C PRO A 109 9.33 8.24 -14.99
N ALA A 110 9.71 9.39 -15.57
CA ALA A 110 10.60 10.33 -14.89
C ALA A 110 9.92 10.95 -13.65
N ASP A 111 10.22 10.43 -12.46
CA ASP A 111 9.62 10.86 -11.19
C ASP A 111 10.56 10.58 -10.01
N GLN A 112 10.56 11.47 -9.02
CA GLN A 112 11.43 11.40 -7.85
C GLN A 112 11.22 10.14 -7.01
N ARG A 113 10.02 9.54 -7.05
CA ARG A 113 9.71 8.29 -6.33
C ARG A 113 10.60 7.13 -6.76
N TYR A 114 11.12 7.17 -7.98
CA TYR A 114 11.99 6.14 -8.55
C TYR A 114 13.47 6.51 -8.51
N ALA A 115 13.83 7.59 -7.83
CA ALA A 115 15.22 7.98 -7.67
C ALA A 115 16.04 6.88 -6.95
N HIS A 116 17.22 6.59 -7.49
CA HIS A 116 18.20 5.69 -6.89
C HIS A 116 18.55 6.17 -5.49
N THR A 117 18.48 5.30 -4.48
CA THR A 117 18.66 5.68 -3.05
C THR A 117 19.97 6.42 -2.78
N GLY A 118 21.05 6.06 -3.51
CA GLY A 118 22.38 6.65 -3.33
C GLY A 118 22.66 7.89 -4.18
N PHE A 119 21.90 8.13 -5.27
CA PHE A 119 22.20 9.23 -6.21
C PHE A 119 21.17 10.35 -6.17
N GLY A 120 19.97 10.09 -5.62
CA GLY A 120 18.90 11.09 -5.54
C GLY A 120 18.25 11.43 -6.89
N THR A 121 18.63 10.73 -7.96
CA THR A 121 18.06 10.83 -9.30
C THR A 121 17.89 9.43 -9.91
N MET A 122 17.15 9.31 -11.01
CA MET A 122 17.04 8.06 -11.76
C MET A 122 18.35 7.85 -12.56
N ALA A 123 19.16 6.89 -12.15
CA ALA A 123 20.43 6.58 -12.80
C ALA A 123 20.84 5.11 -12.56
N THR A 124 21.57 4.54 -13.53
CA THR A 124 22.27 3.26 -13.41
C THR A 124 23.77 3.50 -13.48
N GLY A 125 24.53 3.03 -12.49
CA GLY A 125 25.97 3.20 -12.46
C GLY A 125 26.58 2.73 -11.13
N GLY A 126 27.90 2.81 -11.02
CA GLY A 126 28.63 2.54 -9.76
C GLY A 126 28.49 1.13 -9.20
N SER A 127 27.96 0.17 -9.96
CA SER A 127 27.59 -1.18 -9.48
C SER A 127 26.66 -1.15 -8.26
N THR A 128 25.83 -0.12 -8.13
CA THR A 128 25.00 0.09 -6.93
C THR A 128 23.56 -0.38 -7.08
N SER A 129 23.05 -0.65 -8.30
CA SER A 129 21.62 -0.89 -8.54
C SER A 129 21.02 -1.96 -7.62
N THR A 130 21.58 -3.17 -7.58
CA THR A 130 21.04 -4.25 -6.73
C THR A 130 21.15 -3.91 -5.24
N ALA A 131 22.33 -3.48 -4.78
CA ALA A 131 22.58 -3.24 -3.36
C ALA A 131 21.72 -2.09 -2.80
N SER A 132 21.54 -1.04 -3.59
CA SER A 132 20.80 0.17 -3.23
C SER A 132 19.28 -0.04 -3.19
N GLU A 133 18.77 -0.95 -4.01
CA GLU A 133 17.33 -1.22 -4.14
C GLU A 133 16.87 -2.49 -3.43
N PHE A 134 17.81 -3.33 -2.98
CA PHE A 134 17.52 -4.65 -2.39
C PHE A 134 16.42 -4.59 -1.33
N GLN A 135 16.58 -3.72 -0.32
CA GLN A 135 15.60 -3.59 0.75
C GLN A 135 14.31 -2.94 0.27
N ARG A 136 14.39 -1.95 -0.62
CA ARG A 136 13.23 -1.20 -1.10
C ARG A 136 12.26 -2.10 -1.86
N TYR A 137 12.77 -2.93 -2.76
CA TYR A 137 11.95 -3.86 -3.56
C TYR A 137 11.39 -4.99 -2.70
N ARG A 138 12.19 -5.53 -1.77
CA ARG A 138 11.68 -6.56 -0.86
C ARG A 138 10.55 -6.05 0.04
N GLN A 139 10.72 -4.85 0.60
CA GLN A 139 9.68 -4.23 1.41
C GLN A 139 8.42 -3.91 0.61
N ALA A 140 8.56 -3.49 -0.65
CA ALA A 140 7.43 -3.28 -1.55
C ALA A 140 6.63 -4.57 -1.78
N GLY A 141 7.30 -5.69 -2.05
CA GLY A 141 6.65 -7.00 -2.19
C GLY A 141 6.01 -7.49 -0.89
N ALA A 142 6.72 -7.40 0.23
CA ALA A 142 6.23 -7.86 1.53
C ALA A 142 4.99 -7.07 2.01
N ALA A 143 4.99 -5.75 1.80
CA ALA A 143 3.83 -4.90 2.12
C ALA A 143 2.61 -5.30 1.28
N ALA A 144 2.80 -5.51 -0.01
CA ALA A 144 1.73 -5.95 -0.91
C ALA A 144 1.18 -7.33 -0.54
N ARG A 145 2.06 -8.30 -0.23
CA ARG A 145 1.64 -9.63 0.24
C ARG A 145 0.81 -9.54 1.52
N ALA A 146 1.21 -8.69 2.46
CA ALA A 146 0.45 -8.50 3.70
C ALA A 146 -0.95 -7.95 3.43
N MET A 147 -1.08 -6.97 2.52
CA MET A 147 -2.38 -6.40 2.13
C MET A 147 -3.28 -7.44 1.44
N LEU A 148 -2.73 -8.21 0.49
CA LEU A 148 -3.44 -9.30 -0.16
C LEU A 148 -3.86 -10.40 0.83
N GLN A 149 -3.00 -10.74 1.79
CA GLN A 149 -3.31 -11.73 2.82
C GLN A 149 -4.48 -11.26 3.71
N GLN A 150 -4.56 -9.97 4.03
CA GLN A 150 -5.69 -9.41 4.76
C GLN A 150 -6.97 -9.40 3.92
N ALA A 151 -6.88 -9.05 2.64
CA ALA A 151 -8.03 -9.12 1.72
C ALA A 151 -8.56 -10.56 1.59
N ALA A 152 -7.67 -11.55 1.46
CA ALA A 152 -8.03 -12.96 1.45
C ALA A 152 -8.69 -13.39 2.76
N ALA A 153 -8.13 -12.99 3.90
CA ALA A 153 -8.67 -13.28 5.22
C ALA A 153 -10.11 -12.75 5.37
N ALA A 154 -10.34 -11.51 4.95
CA ALA A 154 -11.66 -10.89 4.95
C ALA A 154 -12.63 -11.64 4.01
N ARG A 155 -12.20 -11.96 2.79
CA ARG A 155 -13.01 -12.69 1.80
C ARG A 155 -13.39 -14.10 2.28
N PHE A 156 -12.47 -14.79 2.94
CA PHE A 156 -12.67 -16.16 3.40
C PHE A 156 -13.30 -16.25 4.79
N GLY A 157 -13.37 -15.14 5.53
CA GLY A 157 -13.90 -15.13 6.90
C GLY A 157 -13.01 -15.86 7.91
N VAL A 158 -11.69 -15.91 7.68
CA VAL A 158 -10.72 -16.59 8.54
C VAL A 158 -9.63 -15.62 9.01
N ALA A 159 -8.79 -16.04 9.96
CA ALA A 159 -7.70 -15.19 10.44
C ALA A 159 -6.57 -15.10 9.39
N ALA A 160 -6.00 -13.92 9.16
CA ALA A 160 -4.93 -13.74 8.15
C ALA A 160 -3.74 -14.70 8.32
N LYS A 161 -3.39 -15.07 9.56
CA LYS A 161 -2.33 -16.04 9.86
C LYS A 161 -2.58 -17.45 9.33
N THR A 162 -3.82 -17.80 8.97
CA THR A 162 -4.18 -19.12 8.41
C THR A 162 -4.19 -19.11 6.89
N ILE A 163 -4.01 -17.94 6.27
CA ILE A 163 -3.92 -17.81 4.82
C ILE A 163 -2.52 -18.21 4.38
N SER A 164 -2.43 -19.24 3.55
CA SER A 164 -1.23 -19.55 2.77
C SER A 164 -1.20 -18.68 1.51
N MET A 165 -0.03 -18.16 1.15
CA MET A 165 0.18 -17.36 -0.05
C MET A 165 1.26 -18.06 -0.84
N ALA A 166 0.97 -18.51 -2.06
CA ALA A 166 1.93 -19.22 -2.91
C ALA A 166 1.55 -19.12 -4.39
N ASN A 167 2.54 -18.98 -5.27
CA ASN A 167 2.37 -18.89 -6.73
C ASN A 167 1.29 -17.88 -7.17
N GLY A 168 1.15 -16.75 -6.47
CA GLY A 168 0.15 -15.73 -6.80
C GLY A 168 -1.29 -16.10 -6.40
N VAL A 169 -1.47 -17.06 -5.49
CA VAL A 169 -2.78 -17.50 -4.98
C VAL A 169 -2.77 -17.48 -3.45
N ALA A 170 -3.83 -16.92 -2.86
CA ALA A 170 -4.13 -17.03 -1.45
C ALA A 170 -5.06 -18.22 -1.21
N SER A 171 -4.77 -19.06 -0.21
CA SER A 171 -5.58 -20.24 0.11
C SER A 171 -5.77 -20.46 1.61
N ALA A 172 -6.92 -21.03 1.98
CA ALA A 172 -7.25 -21.49 3.33
C ALA A 172 -8.20 -22.69 3.27
N GLY A 173 -7.66 -23.90 3.46
CA GLY A 173 -8.42 -25.13 3.21
C GLY A 173 -8.82 -25.24 1.74
N ASP A 174 -10.12 -25.39 1.49
CA ASP A 174 -10.68 -25.47 0.13
C ASP A 174 -10.95 -24.10 -0.52
N LEU A 175 -10.78 -23.01 0.24
CA LEU A 175 -10.98 -21.64 -0.26
C LEU A 175 -9.71 -21.14 -0.94
N GLN A 176 -9.84 -20.60 -2.14
CA GLN A 176 -8.75 -20.01 -2.91
C GLN A 176 -9.20 -18.74 -3.63
N ALA A 177 -8.25 -17.83 -3.84
CA ALA A 177 -8.41 -16.65 -4.69
C ALA A 177 -7.03 -16.24 -5.23
N SER A 178 -6.97 -15.92 -6.51
CA SER A 178 -5.78 -15.33 -7.13
C SER A 178 -5.52 -13.91 -6.61
N TYR A 179 -4.30 -13.41 -6.76
CA TYR A 179 -3.97 -12.04 -6.35
C TYR A 179 -4.77 -11.00 -7.15
N GLY A 180 -5.02 -11.24 -8.44
CA GLY A 180 -5.88 -10.40 -9.27
C GLY A 180 -7.32 -10.33 -8.76
N GLU A 181 -7.89 -11.44 -8.29
CA GLU A 181 -9.23 -11.46 -7.68
C GLU A 181 -9.29 -10.75 -6.32
N LEU A 182 -8.15 -10.59 -5.65
CA LEU A 182 -8.03 -9.89 -4.37
C LEU A 182 -7.63 -8.42 -4.55
N ALA A 183 -7.21 -8.02 -5.75
CA ALA A 183 -6.62 -6.73 -6.05
C ALA A 183 -7.53 -5.56 -5.61
N GLU A 184 -8.80 -5.61 -6.01
CA GLU A 184 -9.77 -4.56 -5.67
C GLU A 184 -10.01 -4.46 -4.16
N ALA A 185 -10.07 -5.59 -3.45
CA ALA A 185 -10.32 -5.62 -2.01
C ALA A 185 -9.09 -5.30 -1.15
N ALA A 186 -7.89 -5.35 -1.74
CA ALA A 186 -6.64 -5.09 -1.04
C ALA A 186 -6.23 -3.61 -1.05
N GLY A 187 -6.73 -2.82 -2.02
CA GLY A 187 -6.51 -1.37 -2.12
C GLY A 187 -7.46 -0.56 -1.25
#